data_AF-A0A1N6J5C0-F1
#
_entry.id   AF-A0A1N6J5C0-F1
#
_cell.length_a   1.000
_cell.length_b   1.000
_cell.length_c   1.000
_cell.angle_alpha   90.00
_cell.angle_beta   90.00
_cell.angle_gamma   90.00
#
_symmetry.space_group_name_H-M   'P 1'
#
loop_
_entity.id
_entity.type
_entity.pdbx_description
1 polymer ?
#
loop_
_entity_poly.entity_id
_entity_poly.type
_entity_poly.pdbx_seq_one_letter_code
_entity_poly.pdbx_strand_id
1 'polypeptide(L)'
;MKTTRLLLLLSLLFFSFGKAQLSAFINGKEVKSGATISKNDLATLQVSFKKPKSVTIYSGFSNLYVEFSDNTKTYITHWGMQKDGYTAMEDFLKNTPATKKFSVFEGNDFYTKGNKLQWVLDGANGLEKQKTIRVEIGLWVKEETGYQQYGQKVQLLEPIYFNVPIWEAKNLYLPYLDAIIDKTNIKDDIDVTQTGQLGRSDTEIGYKMYSNQVAYKVFAFEKSSHPGLNVDELAKDFIYAATYESNNDKVKKNHEYDLKKYELPWYHICIFFRDERIQNLNYNLNKEIKSLDLMSLYQKVEFGKMKGYSFQSSLFNSTDGKYNKDVGQFKIFILNHPTNPDIILMMCNEIGRSTATAQDVDTYMQTFLKSIKQ
;
A
#
# COMPACT_ATOMS: atom_id res chain seq x y z
N MET A 1 32.93 -11.26 -56.52
CA MET A 1 32.74 -11.33 -55.05
C MET A 1 32.77 -9.96 -54.32
N LYS A 2 32.50 -8.82 -54.97
CA LYS A 2 32.45 -7.50 -54.29
C LYS A 2 31.07 -6.83 -54.29
N THR A 3 30.18 -7.18 -55.21
CA THR A 3 28.81 -6.64 -55.29
C THR A 3 27.82 -7.34 -54.35
N THR A 4 27.97 -8.65 -54.13
CA THR A 4 27.09 -9.42 -53.22
C THR A 4 27.28 -9.06 -51.74
N ARG A 5 28.47 -8.61 -51.32
CA ARG A 5 28.70 -8.10 -49.95
C ARG A 5 28.17 -6.69 -49.74
N LEU A 6 28.08 -5.88 -50.79
CA LEU A 6 27.52 -4.51 -50.70
C LEU A 6 25.98 -4.54 -50.56
N LEU A 7 25.32 -5.49 -51.23
CA LEU A 7 23.87 -5.71 -51.08
C LEU A 7 23.50 -6.27 -49.69
N LEU A 8 24.38 -7.07 -49.06
CA LEU A 8 24.18 -7.53 -47.68
C LEU A 8 24.42 -6.43 -46.63
N LEU A 9 25.34 -5.49 -46.90
CA LEU A 9 25.52 -4.32 -46.02
C LEU A 9 24.43 -3.26 -46.21
N LEU A 10 23.85 -3.13 -47.41
CA LEU A 10 22.68 -2.27 -47.64
C LEU A 10 21.39 -2.88 -47.05
N SER A 11 21.22 -4.21 -47.03
CA SER A 11 20.06 -4.83 -46.37
C SER A 11 20.12 -4.74 -44.84
N LEU A 12 21.31 -4.63 -44.25
CA LEU A 12 21.50 -4.36 -42.82
C LEU A 12 21.25 -2.89 -42.43
N LEU A 13 21.25 -1.95 -43.40
CA LEU A 13 20.93 -0.54 -43.18
C LEU A 13 19.42 -0.22 -43.30
N PHE A 14 18.59 -1.19 -43.65
CA PHE A 14 17.12 -1.07 -43.60
C PHE A 14 16.50 -1.41 -42.24
N PHE A 15 17.30 -1.71 -41.21
CA PHE A 15 16.88 -1.47 -39.82
C PHE A 15 16.95 0.03 -39.49
N SER A 16 16.43 0.88 -40.40
CA SER A 16 16.18 2.27 -40.11
C SER A 16 15.08 2.30 -39.05
N PHE A 17 15.46 2.67 -37.83
CA PHE A 17 14.61 3.25 -36.78
C PHE A 17 13.12 3.09 -37.08
N GLY A 18 12.50 2.02 -36.59
CA GLY A 18 11.05 1.99 -36.48
C GLY A 18 10.66 3.26 -35.73
N LYS A 19 10.13 4.27 -36.43
CA LYS A 19 9.70 5.51 -35.79
C LYS A 19 8.69 5.09 -34.72
N ALA A 20 9.01 5.31 -33.45
CA ALA A 20 8.14 4.99 -32.33
C ALA A 20 6.73 5.48 -32.68
N GLN A 21 5.80 4.53 -32.77
CA GLN A 21 4.42 4.85 -33.16
C GLN A 21 3.62 5.36 -31.97
N LEU A 22 4.10 5.13 -30.76
CA LEU A 22 3.60 5.70 -29.51
C LEU A 22 4.48 6.88 -29.10
N SER A 23 3.92 7.78 -28.32
CA SER A 23 4.63 8.83 -27.60
C SER A 23 3.97 9.03 -26.24
N ALA A 24 4.79 9.27 -25.23
CA ALA A 24 4.33 9.59 -23.88
C ALA A 24 4.72 11.03 -23.56
N PHE A 25 3.88 11.74 -22.84
CA PHE A 25 4.12 13.11 -22.42
C PHE A 25 3.88 13.26 -20.93
N ILE A 26 4.77 14.00 -20.27
CA ILE A 26 4.65 14.41 -18.87
C ILE A 26 4.76 15.93 -18.87
N ASN A 27 3.82 16.62 -18.23
CA ASN A 27 3.74 18.09 -18.24
C ASN A 27 3.81 18.66 -19.67
N GLY A 28 3.18 17.98 -20.64
CA GLY A 28 3.19 18.36 -22.05
C GLY A 28 4.48 18.08 -22.83
N LYS A 29 5.56 17.62 -22.18
CA LYS A 29 6.86 17.33 -22.80
C LYS A 29 7.01 15.85 -23.12
N GLU A 30 7.55 15.53 -24.29
CA GLU A 30 7.74 14.13 -24.72
C GLU A 30 8.77 13.41 -23.84
N VAL A 31 8.43 12.21 -23.39
CA VAL A 31 9.27 11.32 -22.58
C VAL A 31 10.02 10.36 -23.49
N LYS A 32 11.34 10.25 -23.28
CA LYS A 32 12.17 9.25 -23.95
C LYS A 32 12.09 7.92 -23.21
N SER A 33 12.11 6.81 -23.96
CA SER A 33 12.21 5.48 -23.36
C SER A 33 13.50 5.37 -22.51
N GLY A 34 13.40 4.75 -21.33
CA GLY A 34 14.44 4.67 -20.32
C GLY A 34 14.59 5.90 -19.40
N ALA A 35 13.81 6.96 -19.61
CA ALA A 35 13.88 8.16 -18.77
C ALA A 35 13.52 7.88 -17.29
N THR A 36 13.96 8.77 -16.41
CA THR A 36 13.52 8.82 -15.01
C THR A 36 12.59 10.01 -14.84
N ILE A 37 11.39 9.77 -14.31
CA ILE A 37 10.33 10.76 -14.14
C ILE A 37 10.00 10.91 -12.66
N SER A 38 9.77 12.13 -12.19
CA SER A 38 9.33 12.40 -10.82
C SER A 38 7.93 11.81 -10.60
N LYS A 39 7.71 11.17 -9.44
CA LYS A 39 6.38 10.66 -9.06
C LYS A 39 5.32 11.77 -9.02
N ASN A 40 5.70 13.00 -8.69
CA ASN A 40 4.79 14.14 -8.58
C ASN A 40 4.26 14.60 -9.96
N ASP A 41 5.01 14.33 -11.03
CA ASP A 41 4.61 14.72 -12.38
C ASP A 41 3.76 13.64 -13.06
N LEU A 42 3.72 12.43 -12.49
CA LEU A 42 3.14 11.25 -13.14
C LEU A 42 1.64 11.39 -13.42
N ALA A 43 0.90 12.13 -12.58
CA ALA A 43 -0.52 12.40 -12.80
C ALA A 43 -0.81 13.05 -14.16
N THR A 44 0.15 13.79 -14.73
CA THR A 44 0.03 14.48 -16.02
C THR A 44 0.34 13.59 -17.23
N LEU A 45 0.53 12.28 -17.02
CA LEU A 45 0.87 11.34 -18.08
C LEU A 45 -0.22 11.35 -19.17
N GLN A 46 0.24 11.63 -20.38
CA GLN A 46 -0.55 11.54 -21.58
C GLN A 46 0.11 10.60 -22.58
N VAL A 47 -0.71 9.84 -23.30
CA VAL A 47 -0.25 8.94 -24.37
C VAL A 47 -0.81 9.44 -25.70
N SER A 48 -0.02 9.38 -26.77
CA SER A 48 -0.49 9.66 -28.13
C SER A 48 0.16 8.72 -29.13
N PHE A 49 -0.40 8.69 -30.35
CA PHE A 49 0.26 8.10 -31.49
C PHE A 49 1.11 9.15 -32.22
N LYS A 50 2.23 8.75 -32.81
CA LYS A 50 3.11 9.65 -33.58
C LYS A 50 2.80 9.62 -35.07
N LYS A 51 2.70 8.41 -35.63
CA LYS A 51 2.26 8.09 -37.00
C LYS A 51 1.78 6.63 -37.01
N PRO A 52 0.48 6.36 -36.83
CA PRO A 52 0.00 4.99 -36.85
C PRO A 52 0.26 4.41 -38.25
N LYS A 53 1.00 3.31 -38.36
CA LYS A 53 1.01 2.55 -39.63
C LYS A 53 -0.33 1.86 -39.76
N SER A 54 -0.87 1.78 -40.98
CA SER A 54 -1.97 0.86 -41.27
C SER A 54 -1.49 -0.56 -40.93
N VAL A 55 -2.05 -1.13 -39.86
CA VAL A 55 -1.85 -2.52 -39.51
C VAL A 55 -2.94 -3.32 -40.23
N THR A 56 -2.60 -4.46 -40.81
CA THR A 56 -3.57 -5.36 -41.43
C THR A 56 -4.55 -5.87 -40.37
N ILE A 57 -5.84 -5.84 -40.70
CA ILE A 57 -6.96 -6.01 -39.77
C ILE A 57 -7.00 -7.45 -39.25
N TYR A 58 -7.05 -7.62 -37.93
CA TYR A 58 -7.33 -8.90 -37.27
C TYR A 58 -8.65 -8.77 -36.48
N SER A 59 -9.52 -9.78 -36.60
CA SER A 59 -10.67 -9.94 -35.71
C SER A 59 -10.19 -10.17 -34.28
N GLY A 60 -10.72 -9.47 -33.28
CA GLY A 60 -10.37 -9.70 -31.88
C GLY A 60 -10.42 -8.45 -31.02
N PHE A 61 -9.39 -8.24 -30.19
CA PHE A 61 -9.32 -7.14 -29.25
C PHE A 61 -7.98 -6.40 -29.32
N SER A 62 -8.05 -5.09 -29.16
CA SER A 62 -6.91 -4.18 -29.08
C SER A 62 -6.93 -3.44 -27.76
N ASN A 63 -5.76 -3.30 -27.12
CA ASN A 63 -5.63 -2.56 -25.87
C ASN A 63 -4.38 -1.68 -25.87
N LEU A 64 -4.60 -0.36 -25.84
CA LEU A 64 -3.57 0.61 -25.49
C LEU A 64 -3.45 0.64 -23.97
N TYR A 65 -2.31 0.23 -23.44
CA TYR A 65 -2.13 0.06 -22.01
C TYR A 65 -1.02 0.95 -21.45
N VAL A 66 -1.17 1.29 -20.18
CA VAL A 66 -0.12 1.76 -19.29
C VAL A 66 -0.05 0.77 -18.13
N GLU A 67 1.05 0.03 -18.04
CA GLU A 67 1.28 -0.98 -17.02
C GLU A 67 2.37 -0.53 -16.07
N PHE A 68 2.13 -0.71 -14.78
CA PHE A 68 3.11 -0.48 -13.73
C PHE A 68 3.66 -1.82 -13.29
N SER A 69 4.99 -1.89 -13.21
CA SER A 69 5.71 -3.04 -12.68
C SER A 69 6.73 -2.59 -11.63
N ASP A 70 7.03 -3.46 -10.70
CA ASP A 70 8.04 -3.21 -9.67
C ASP A 70 9.46 -3.37 -10.25
N ASN A 71 10.50 -3.17 -9.42
CA ASN A 71 11.89 -3.28 -9.88
C ASN A 71 12.31 -4.72 -10.27
N THR A 72 11.52 -5.73 -9.89
CA THR A 72 11.66 -7.13 -10.31
C THR A 72 10.89 -7.42 -11.60
N LYS A 73 10.23 -6.40 -12.18
CA LYS A 73 9.33 -6.50 -13.34
C LYS A 73 8.05 -7.30 -13.04
N THR A 74 7.68 -7.41 -11.76
CA THR A 74 6.41 -8.01 -11.37
C THR A 74 5.30 -6.98 -11.55
N TYR A 75 4.19 -7.41 -12.17
CA TYR A 75 3.02 -6.58 -12.40
C TYR A 75 2.47 -5.99 -11.10
N ILE A 76 2.16 -4.69 -11.09
CA ILE A 76 1.48 -4.00 -10.00
C ILE A 76 0.03 -3.69 -10.40
N THR A 77 -0.15 -2.97 -11.49
CA THR A 77 -1.46 -2.52 -11.98
C THR A 77 -1.39 -2.12 -13.46
N HIS A 78 -2.54 -1.95 -14.11
CA HIS A 78 -2.62 -1.32 -15.42
C HIS A 78 -3.81 -0.38 -15.55
N TRP A 79 -3.67 0.51 -16.50
CA TRP A 79 -4.73 1.29 -17.11
C TRP A 79 -4.79 0.91 -18.58
N GLY A 80 -5.99 0.76 -19.14
CA GLY A 80 -6.13 0.38 -20.54
C GLY A 80 -7.31 1.05 -21.23
N MET A 81 -7.13 1.37 -22.50
CA MET A 81 -8.21 1.66 -23.44
C MET A 81 -8.39 0.46 -24.36
N GLN A 82 -9.46 -0.30 -24.15
CA GLN A 82 -9.77 -1.49 -24.93
C GLN A 82 -10.82 -1.19 -26.01
N LYS A 83 -10.63 -1.80 -27.19
CA LYS A 83 -11.65 -1.90 -28.24
C LYS A 83 -11.74 -3.34 -28.73
N ASP A 84 -12.97 -3.80 -28.92
CA ASP A 84 -13.30 -5.15 -29.36
C ASP A 84 -14.00 -5.12 -30.73
N GLY A 85 -13.84 -6.19 -31.51
CA GLY A 85 -14.56 -6.41 -32.76
C GLY A 85 -13.68 -6.44 -34.01
N TYR A 86 -14.31 -6.81 -35.13
CA TYR A 86 -13.66 -7.02 -36.43
C TYR A 86 -12.91 -5.80 -36.99
N THR A 87 -13.28 -4.59 -36.58
CA THR A 87 -12.65 -3.32 -36.98
C THR A 87 -11.93 -2.62 -35.82
N ALA A 88 -11.77 -3.28 -34.67
CA ALA A 88 -11.28 -2.66 -33.43
C ALA A 88 -10.00 -1.84 -33.61
N MET A 89 -9.01 -2.40 -34.31
CA MET A 89 -7.73 -1.72 -34.58
C MET A 89 -7.89 -0.53 -35.53
N GLU A 90 -8.67 -0.69 -36.60
CA GLU A 90 -8.87 0.36 -37.59
C GLU A 90 -9.63 1.54 -36.98
N ASP A 91 -10.69 1.26 -36.21
CA ASP A 91 -11.45 2.27 -35.47
C ASP A 91 -10.61 2.92 -34.38
N PHE A 92 -9.73 2.16 -33.72
CA PHE A 92 -8.79 2.70 -32.74
C PHE A 92 -7.88 3.74 -33.42
N LEU A 93 -7.20 3.38 -34.50
CA LEU A 93 -6.24 4.27 -35.18
C LEU A 93 -6.92 5.46 -35.87
N LYS A 94 -8.12 5.29 -36.44
CA LYS A 94 -8.91 6.41 -37.03
C LYS A 94 -9.32 7.44 -35.98
N ASN A 95 -9.71 6.99 -34.79
CA ASN A 95 -10.19 7.87 -33.71
C ASN A 95 -9.06 8.38 -32.79
N THR A 96 -7.80 8.06 -33.10
CA THR A 96 -6.60 8.43 -32.33
C THR A 96 -5.55 9.14 -33.21
N PRO A 97 -5.89 10.28 -33.86
CA PRO A 97 -4.94 11.00 -34.70
C PRO A 97 -3.71 11.44 -33.90
N ALA A 98 -2.57 11.69 -34.57
CA ALA A 98 -1.32 12.03 -33.90
C ALA A 98 -1.37 13.32 -33.03
N THR A 99 -2.39 14.14 -33.24
CA THR A 99 -2.70 15.35 -32.47
C THR A 99 -3.45 15.07 -31.17
N LYS A 100 -4.09 13.90 -31.05
CA LYS A 100 -4.89 13.54 -29.88
C LYS A 100 -4.01 12.92 -28.81
N LYS A 101 -4.06 13.50 -27.61
CA LYS A 101 -3.40 13.01 -26.40
C LYS A 101 -4.45 12.48 -25.45
N PHE A 102 -4.23 11.30 -24.92
CA PHE A 102 -5.11 10.62 -23.97
C PHE A 102 -4.53 10.76 -22.58
N SER A 103 -5.28 11.36 -21.66
CA SER A 103 -4.91 11.40 -20.24
C SER A 103 -5.10 10.01 -19.63
N VAL A 104 -4.10 9.52 -18.90
CA VAL A 104 -4.11 8.15 -18.37
C VAL A 104 -4.89 8.04 -17.06
N PHE A 105 -4.80 9.04 -16.18
CA PHE A 105 -5.31 8.94 -14.80
C PHE A 105 -6.56 9.80 -14.52
N GLU A 106 -6.70 10.95 -15.16
CA GLU A 106 -7.75 11.94 -14.86
C GLU A 106 -8.87 12.01 -15.93
N GLY A 107 -8.94 11.04 -16.84
CA GLY A 107 -9.91 11.02 -17.95
C GLY A 107 -10.76 9.76 -18.01
N ASN A 108 -11.77 9.78 -18.89
CA ASN A 108 -12.60 8.60 -19.21
C ASN A 108 -11.99 7.70 -20.30
N ASP A 109 -10.79 8.04 -20.77
CA ASP A 109 -10.13 7.36 -21.87
C ASP A 109 -9.54 6.00 -21.44
N PHE A 110 -8.97 5.95 -20.24
CA PHE A 110 -8.30 4.78 -19.70
C PHE A 110 -9.07 4.22 -18.51
N TYR A 111 -9.40 2.93 -18.58
CA TYR A 111 -10.06 2.21 -17.51
C TYR A 111 -9.03 1.47 -16.66
N THR A 112 -9.24 1.43 -15.35
CA THR A 112 -8.49 0.56 -14.44
C THR A 112 -9.45 -0.31 -13.64
N LYS A 113 -9.03 -1.53 -13.30
CA LYS A 113 -9.81 -2.49 -12.52
C LYS A 113 -9.66 -2.28 -11.01
N GLY A 114 -9.53 -1.04 -10.54
CA GLY A 114 -9.56 -0.74 -9.10
C GLY A 114 -8.73 0.47 -8.70
N ASN A 115 -7.42 0.28 -8.57
CA ASN A 115 -6.57 1.20 -7.81
C ASN A 115 -6.29 2.51 -8.57
N LYS A 116 -6.56 3.64 -7.91
CA LYS A 116 -6.16 4.97 -8.39
C LYS A 116 -4.65 5.14 -8.30
N LEU A 117 -4.09 6.05 -9.10
CA LEU A 117 -2.66 6.36 -9.12
C LEU A 117 -2.12 6.63 -7.71
N GLN A 118 -2.79 7.52 -6.96
CA GLN A 118 -2.35 7.93 -5.64
C GLN A 118 -2.20 6.75 -4.68
N TRP A 119 -3.16 5.82 -4.66
CA TRP A 119 -3.11 4.63 -3.82
C TRP A 119 -1.90 3.74 -4.14
N VAL A 120 -1.56 3.60 -5.42
CA VAL A 120 -0.40 2.82 -5.87
C VAL A 120 0.91 3.49 -5.44
N LEU A 121 1.00 4.82 -5.55
CA LEU A 121 2.19 5.58 -5.16
C LEU A 121 2.38 5.59 -3.63
N ASP A 122 1.29 5.77 -2.88
CA ASP A 122 1.32 5.77 -1.41
C ASP A 122 1.64 4.37 -0.87
N GLY A 123 1.06 3.35 -1.52
CA GLY A 123 1.30 1.93 -1.29
C GLY A 123 2.75 1.49 -1.44
N ALA A 124 3.48 2.11 -2.36
CA ALA A 124 4.84 1.75 -2.67
C ALA A 124 5.89 2.31 -1.69
N ASN A 125 5.53 3.30 -0.86
CA ASN A 125 6.48 3.91 0.09
C ASN A 125 6.93 2.89 1.15
N GLY A 126 8.21 2.51 1.09
CA GLY A 126 8.83 1.59 2.04
C GLY A 126 8.88 0.13 1.60
N LEU A 127 8.29 -0.20 0.45
CA LEU A 127 8.47 -1.49 -0.21
C LEU A 127 9.72 -1.47 -1.07
N GLU A 128 10.74 -2.28 -0.72
CA GLU A 128 12.01 -2.33 -1.44
C GLU A 128 11.83 -2.67 -2.92
N LYS A 129 10.93 -3.62 -3.23
CA LYS A 129 10.59 -3.97 -4.62
C LYS A 129 9.95 -2.81 -5.40
N GLN A 130 9.24 -1.89 -4.74
CA GLN A 130 8.55 -0.76 -5.38
C GLN A 130 9.26 0.58 -5.17
N LYS A 131 10.52 0.58 -4.72
CA LYS A 131 11.35 1.79 -4.60
C LYS A 131 11.42 2.60 -5.89
N THR A 132 11.38 1.89 -7.02
CA THR A 132 11.18 2.47 -8.33
C THR A 132 10.08 1.68 -9.02
N ILE A 133 9.08 2.37 -9.54
CA ILE A 133 8.06 1.77 -10.40
C ILE A 133 8.49 1.96 -11.85
N ARG A 134 8.47 0.88 -12.63
CA ARG A 134 8.65 0.94 -14.07
C ARG A 134 7.28 1.06 -14.72
N VAL A 135 7.09 2.12 -15.48
CA VAL A 135 5.90 2.38 -16.29
C VAL A 135 6.19 1.92 -17.71
N GLU A 136 5.35 1.05 -18.25
CA GLU A 136 5.39 0.58 -19.62
C GLU A 136 4.12 1.00 -20.36
N ILE A 137 4.27 1.58 -21.54
CA ILE A 137 3.18 2.02 -22.41
C ILE A 137 3.30 1.24 -23.71
N GLY A 138 2.23 0.55 -24.09
CA GLY A 138 2.26 -0.26 -25.30
C GLY A 138 0.89 -0.46 -25.92
N LEU A 139 0.89 -1.12 -27.07
CA LEU A 139 -0.31 -1.53 -27.79
C LEU A 139 -0.16 -3.00 -28.16
N TRP A 140 -1.06 -3.82 -27.66
CA TRP A 140 -1.15 -5.23 -28.04
C TRP A 140 -2.53 -5.56 -28.60
N VAL A 141 -2.57 -6.65 -29.35
CA VAL A 141 -3.80 -7.29 -29.82
C VAL A 141 -3.82 -8.76 -29.43
N LYS A 142 -5.01 -9.35 -29.36
CA LYS A 142 -5.12 -10.78 -29.62
C LYS A 142 -6.24 -11.06 -30.60
N GLU A 143 -5.95 -12.03 -31.45
CA GLU A 143 -6.87 -12.51 -32.46
C GLU A 143 -7.96 -13.36 -31.82
N GLU A 144 -9.20 -13.20 -32.27
CA GLU A 144 -10.29 -14.12 -31.93
C GLU A 144 -10.12 -15.41 -32.74
N THR A 145 -9.92 -16.52 -32.03
CA THR A 145 -9.69 -17.84 -32.63
C THR A 145 -10.93 -18.73 -32.56
N GLY A 146 -12.01 -18.25 -31.94
CA GLY A 146 -13.29 -18.92 -31.77
C GLY A 146 -14.24 -18.08 -30.90
N TYR A 147 -15.49 -18.51 -30.71
CA TYR A 147 -16.47 -17.75 -29.91
C TYR A 147 -15.93 -17.49 -28.48
N GLN A 148 -15.63 -16.23 -28.18
CA GLN A 148 -15.00 -15.79 -26.91
C GLN A 148 -13.66 -16.48 -26.59
N GLN A 149 -13.00 -17.07 -27.59
CA GLN A 149 -11.68 -17.67 -27.48
C GLN A 149 -10.68 -16.80 -28.22
N TYR A 150 -9.56 -16.52 -27.57
CA TYR A 150 -8.56 -15.63 -28.11
C TYR A 150 -7.17 -16.25 -28.11
N GLY A 151 -6.42 -15.95 -29.17
CA GLY A 151 -5.04 -16.35 -29.35
C GLY A 151 -4.06 -15.64 -28.41
N GLN A 152 -2.78 -15.76 -28.73
CA GLN A 152 -1.71 -15.15 -27.94
C GLN A 152 -1.68 -13.63 -28.06
N LYS A 153 -1.14 -12.96 -27.03
CA LYS A 153 -0.87 -11.52 -27.04
C LYS A 153 0.24 -11.22 -28.05
N VAL A 154 -0.08 -10.41 -29.06
CA VAL A 154 0.89 -9.89 -30.03
C VAL A 154 1.11 -8.41 -29.77
N GLN A 155 2.34 -8.03 -29.47
CA GLN A 155 2.74 -6.64 -29.31
C GLN A 155 2.90 -6.03 -30.71
N LEU A 156 2.10 -5.01 -31.03
CA LEU A 156 2.13 -4.40 -32.36
C LEU A 156 3.15 -3.27 -32.46
N LEU A 157 3.31 -2.52 -31.36
CA LEU A 157 4.19 -1.36 -31.27
C LEU A 157 5.23 -1.57 -30.19
N GLU A 158 6.47 -1.16 -30.48
CA GLU A 158 7.54 -1.15 -29.50
C GLU A 158 7.10 -0.34 -28.27
N PRO A 159 7.09 -0.95 -27.06
CA PRO A 159 6.69 -0.27 -25.85
C PRO A 159 7.64 0.88 -25.49
N ILE A 160 7.09 1.95 -24.94
CA ILE A 160 7.85 2.98 -24.24
C ILE A 160 7.91 2.58 -22.78
N TYR A 161 9.08 2.64 -22.17
CA TYR A 161 9.18 2.47 -20.72
C TYR A 161 9.91 3.64 -20.08
N PHE A 162 9.59 3.97 -18.85
CA PHE A 162 10.35 4.89 -18.02
C PHE A 162 10.22 4.49 -16.55
N ASN A 163 11.09 5.05 -15.71
CA ASN A 163 11.20 4.70 -14.30
C ASN A 163 10.74 5.86 -13.44
N VAL A 164 10.03 5.55 -12.36
CA VAL A 164 9.49 6.52 -11.39
C VAL A 164 10.02 6.16 -10.01
N PRO A 165 11.06 6.87 -9.51
CA PRO A 165 11.51 6.72 -8.14
C PRO A 165 10.39 7.12 -7.18
N ILE A 166 10.03 6.24 -6.26
CA ILE A 166 8.93 6.44 -5.32
C ILE A 166 9.44 7.04 -4.02
N TRP A 167 10.54 6.50 -3.49
CA TRP A 167 11.01 6.88 -2.17
C TRP A 167 12.54 6.79 -2.04
N GLU A 168 13.09 7.59 -1.12
CA GLU A 168 14.53 7.70 -0.89
C GLU A 168 15.04 6.71 0.15
N ALA A 169 16.26 6.19 -0.03
CA ALA A 169 16.83 5.16 0.85
C ALA A 169 16.90 5.54 2.34
N LYS A 170 16.98 6.84 2.64
CA LYS A 170 17.10 7.36 4.00
C LYS A 170 15.80 8.01 4.48
N ASN A 171 15.32 9.02 3.77
CA ASN A 171 14.19 9.85 4.23
C ASN A 171 12.90 9.34 3.58
N LEU A 172 12.28 8.35 4.20
CA LEU A 172 11.05 7.78 3.69
C LEU A 172 9.85 8.53 4.27
N TYR A 173 9.10 9.22 3.41
CA TYR A 173 7.79 9.74 3.79
C TYR A 173 6.75 8.63 3.73
N LEU A 174 5.97 8.48 4.80
CA LEU A 174 4.86 7.55 4.95
C LEU A 174 3.54 8.34 4.99
N PRO A 175 2.89 8.58 3.82
CA PRO A 175 1.71 9.44 3.70
C PRO A 175 0.59 9.15 4.70
N TYR A 176 0.26 7.88 4.94
CA TYR A 176 -0.83 7.52 5.86
C TYR A 176 -0.50 7.76 7.34
N LEU A 177 0.72 8.16 7.66
CA LEU A 177 1.13 8.56 9.00
C LEU A 177 1.45 10.05 9.12
N ASP A 178 1.50 10.78 7.99
CA ASP A 178 2.06 12.14 7.89
C ASP A 178 3.47 12.26 8.49
N ALA A 179 4.27 11.20 8.35
CA ALA A 179 5.56 11.07 9.02
C ALA A 179 6.71 10.78 8.04
N ILE A 180 7.87 11.38 8.28
CA ILE A 180 9.13 10.99 7.63
C ILE A 180 9.92 10.13 8.60
N ILE A 181 10.34 8.94 8.15
CA ILE A 181 11.20 8.05 8.93
C ILE A 181 12.60 7.94 8.32
N ASP A 182 13.59 7.69 9.16
CA ASP A 182 14.92 7.23 8.74
C ASP A 182 14.88 5.72 8.44
N LYS A 183 14.62 5.36 7.17
CA LYS A 183 14.51 3.98 6.69
C LYS A 183 15.81 3.19 6.86
N THR A 184 16.97 3.84 7.05
CA THR A 184 18.23 3.10 7.30
C THR A 184 18.24 2.35 8.64
N ASN A 185 17.38 2.75 9.58
CA ASN A 185 17.18 2.08 10.86
C ASN A 185 16.15 0.92 10.77
N ILE A 186 15.39 0.81 9.67
CA ILE A 186 14.33 -0.18 9.48
C ILE A 186 14.66 -1.03 8.24
N LYS A 187 15.18 -2.23 8.48
CA LYS A 187 15.64 -3.12 7.40
C LYS A 187 14.51 -3.84 6.68
N ASP A 188 13.38 -4.04 7.35
CA ASP A 188 12.23 -4.76 6.79
C ASP A 188 11.49 -3.93 5.74
N ASP A 189 10.71 -4.62 4.91
CA ASP A 189 9.72 -3.99 4.04
C ASP A 189 8.59 -3.39 4.88
N ILE A 190 8.10 -2.23 4.43
CA ILE A 190 6.94 -1.56 5.01
C ILE A 190 5.79 -1.66 4.00
N ASP A 191 4.83 -2.55 4.28
CA ASP A 191 3.64 -2.77 3.47
C ASP A 191 2.50 -1.85 3.93
N VAL A 192 1.61 -1.47 3.01
CA VAL A 192 0.34 -0.86 3.41
C VAL A 192 -0.60 -1.90 4.01
N THR A 193 -1.34 -1.49 5.03
CA THR A 193 -2.43 -2.25 5.63
C THR A 193 -3.65 -1.35 5.80
N GLN A 194 -4.84 -1.94 5.78
CA GLN A 194 -6.10 -1.22 5.94
C GLN A 194 -7.08 -2.05 6.77
N THR A 195 -7.99 -1.38 7.47
CA THR A 195 -8.95 -2.06 8.36
C THR A 195 -10.22 -2.53 7.65
N GLY A 196 -10.54 -1.98 6.48
CA GLY A 196 -11.77 -2.26 5.75
C GLY A 196 -11.60 -2.15 4.24
N GLN A 197 -12.69 -1.94 3.51
CA GLN A 197 -12.64 -1.68 2.07
C GLN A 197 -12.27 -0.22 1.79
N LEU A 198 -11.50 0.02 0.73
CA LEU A 198 -11.14 1.38 0.32
C LEU A 198 -12.39 2.21 0.03
N GLY A 199 -12.40 3.44 0.54
CA GLY A 199 -13.49 4.40 0.33
C GLY A 199 -14.65 4.33 1.33
N ARG A 200 -14.65 3.36 2.26
CA ARG A 200 -15.55 3.43 3.42
C ARG A 200 -14.99 4.42 4.45
N SER A 201 -15.89 5.14 5.12
CA SER A 201 -15.54 6.17 6.12
C SER A 201 -14.92 5.59 7.41
N ASP A 202 -15.09 4.30 7.65
CA ASP A 202 -14.56 3.57 8.81
C ASP A 202 -13.22 2.85 8.53
N THR A 203 -12.70 2.99 7.31
CA THR A 203 -11.44 2.36 6.93
C THR A 203 -10.27 3.23 7.33
N GLU A 204 -9.49 2.76 8.30
CA GLU A 204 -8.19 3.30 8.64
C GLU A 204 -7.13 2.65 7.75
N ILE A 205 -6.20 3.47 7.28
CA ILE A 205 -5.06 3.02 6.47
C ILE A 205 -3.79 3.29 7.26
N GLY A 206 -2.90 2.31 7.27
CA GLY A 206 -1.64 2.39 7.96
C GLY A 206 -0.58 1.55 7.27
N TYR A 207 0.42 1.18 8.04
CA TYR A 207 1.52 0.37 7.56
C TYR A 207 1.70 -0.85 8.45
N LYS A 208 2.12 -1.96 7.83
CA LYS A 208 2.56 -3.16 8.51
C LYS A 208 4.01 -3.47 8.19
N MET A 209 4.70 -4.06 9.15
CA MET A 209 6.05 -4.60 9.00
C MET A 209 6.07 -6.01 9.57
N TYR A 210 6.96 -6.87 9.07
CA TYR A 210 7.16 -8.20 9.61
C TYR A 210 8.60 -8.35 10.07
N SER A 211 8.78 -8.76 11.32
CA SER A 211 10.10 -9.07 11.86
C SER A 211 10.00 -10.24 12.83
N ASN A 212 10.89 -11.23 12.71
CA ASN A 212 10.91 -12.44 13.55
C ASN A 212 9.54 -13.12 13.69
N GLN A 213 8.81 -13.29 12.58
CA GLN A 213 7.45 -13.87 12.52
C GLN A 213 6.37 -13.05 13.25
N VAL A 214 6.69 -11.87 13.77
CA VAL A 214 5.73 -10.94 14.38
C VAL A 214 5.35 -9.89 13.35
N ALA A 215 4.06 -9.65 13.22
CA ALA A 215 3.54 -8.53 12.44
C ALA A 215 3.37 -7.32 13.35
N TYR A 216 3.91 -6.19 12.94
CA TYR A 216 3.77 -4.89 13.59
C TYR A 216 2.94 -3.99 12.70
N LYS A 217 2.07 -3.19 13.31
CA LYS A 217 1.20 -2.26 12.60
C LYS A 217 1.30 -0.88 13.21
N VAL A 218 1.26 0.12 12.34
CA VAL A 218 1.23 1.54 12.70
C VAL A 218 0.07 2.19 11.97
N PHE A 219 -0.76 2.90 12.71
CA PHE A 219 -1.87 3.70 12.19
C PHE A 219 -1.77 5.13 12.73
N ALA A 220 -2.34 6.05 11.96
CA ALA A 220 -2.62 7.41 12.39
C ALA A 220 -4.14 7.56 12.55
N PHE A 221 -4.55 8.28 13.60
CA PHE A 221 -5.95 8.67 13.79
C PHE A 221 -6.03 10.18 13.75
N GLU A 222 -6.86 10.69 12.84
CA GLU A 222 -7.16 12.11 12.73
C GLU A 222 -8.27 12.49 13.72
N LYS A 223 -7.99 13.49 14.57
CA LYS A 223 -8.97 13.99 15.54
C LYS A 223 -10.15 14.69 14.85
N SER A 224 -9.91 15.26 13.67
CA SER A 224 -10.96 15.83 12.81
C SER A 224 -11.96 14.78 12.32
N SER A 225 -11.51 13.54 12.09
CA SER A 225 -12.36 12.40 11.73
C SER A 225 -13.03 11.75 12.95
N HIS A 226 -12.46 11.95 14.14
CA HIS A 226 -12.94 11.38 15.42
C HIS A 226 -13.10 12.47 16.49
N PRO A 227 -14.22 13.23 16.52
CA PRO A 227 -14.38 14.39 17.41
C PRO A 227 -14.11 14.08 18.88
N GLY A 228 -13.20 14.84 19.49
CA GLY A 228 -12.81 14.69 20.90
C GLY A 228 -11.82 13.56 21.18
N LEU A 229 -11.39 12.81 20.16
CA LEU A 229 -10.30 11.85 20.29
C LEU A 229 -8.99 12.59 20.61
N ASN A 230 -8.22 12.06 21.55
CA ASN A 230 -6.87 12.50 21.89
C ASN A 230 -6.07 11.29 22.38
N VAL A 231 -4.79 11.48 22.73
CA VAL A 231 -3.90 10.40 23.17
C VAL A 231 -4.50 9.64 24.36
N ASP A 232 -5.03 10.35 25.36
CA ASP A 232 -5.63 9.77 26.56
C ASP A 232 -6.92 9.03 26.23
N GLU A 233 -7.77 9.60 25.37
CA GLU A 233 -9.04 8.97 24.97
C GLU A 233 -8.84 7.73 24.10
N LEU A 234 -7.85 7.72 23.22
CA LEU A 234 -7.49 6.54 22.43
C LEU A 234 -6.92 5.42 23.31
N ALA A 235 -6.10 5.78 24.32
CA ALA A 235 -5.59 4.83 25.31
C ALA A 235 -6.71 4.25 26.18
N LYS A 236 -7.68 5.07 26.60
CA LYS A 236 -8.88 4.59 27.29
C LYS A 236 -9.67 3.64 26.38
N ASP A 237 -10.00 4.07 25.15
CA ASP A 237 -10.77 3.25 24.21
C ASP A 237 -10.15 1.86 24.04
N PHE A 238 -8.84 1.82 23.79
CA PHE A 238 -8.09 0.58 23.70
C PHE A 238 -8.21 -0.29 24.96
N ILE A 239 -7.88 0.24 26.15
CA ILE A 239 -7.73 -0.61 27.33
C ILE A 239 -9.07 -1.15 27.81
N TYR A 240 -10.15 -0.38 27.63
CA TYR A 240 -11.51 -0.83 27.92
C TYR A 240 -11.96 -1.89 26.91
N ALA A 241 -11.73 -1.70 25.60
CA ALA A 241 -12.03 -2.71 24.58
C ALA A 241 -11.23 -4.00 24.80
N ALA A 242 -9.93 -3.88 25.07
CA ALA A 242 -9.03 -4.99 25.38
C ALA A 242 -9.47 -5.80 26.60
N THR A 243 -9.94 -5.11 27.64
CA THR A 243 -10.43 -5.72 28.88
C THR A 243 -11.77 -6.41 28.68
N TYR A 244 -12.71 -5.77 27.98
CA TYR A 244 -14.00 -6.37 27.61
C TYR A 244 -13.82 -7.72 26.92
N GLU A 245 -12.85 -7.77 26.01
CA GLU A 245 -12.65 -8.89 25.08
C GLU A 245 -11.83 -10.01 25.70
N SER A 246 -10.82 -9.65 26.50
CA SER A 246 -10.08 -10.62 27.30
C SER A 246 -10.99 -11.38 28.27
N ASN A 247 -12.15 -10.82 28.63
CA ASN A 247 -13.11 -11.40 29.57
C ASN A 247 -14.40 -11.95 28.92
N ASN A 248 -14.54 -11.91 27.60
CA ASN A 248 -15.70 -12.43 26.87
C ASN A 248 -17.04 -11.86 27.35
N ASP A 249 -17.14 -10.54 27.52
CA ASP A 249 -18.37 -9.86 27.99
C ASP A 249 -18.82 -10.29 29.41
N LYS A 250 -17.94 -10.95 30.19
CA LYS A 250 -18.20 -11.23 31.62
C LYS A 250 -18.00 -9.99 32.50
N VAL A 251 -17.79 -8.83 31.89
CA VAL A 251 -17.55 -7.56 32.57
C VAL A 251 -18.88 -6.98 33.01
N LYS A 252 -19.35 -7.38 34.19
CA LYS A 252 -20.59 -6.84 34.79
C LYS A 252 -20.56 -5.33 35.11
N LYS A 253 -19.45 -4.61 34.87
CA LYS A 253 -19.27 -3.20 35.29
C LYS A 253 -18.23 -2.41 34.46
N ASN A 254 -18.41 -2.27 33.15
CA ASN A 254 -17.76 -1.18 32.41
C ASN A 254 -18.78 -0.08 32.08
N HIS A 255 -19.70 0.24 33.00
CA HIS A 255 -20.64 1.36 32.83
C HIS A 255 -19.94 2.73 32.71
N GLU A 256 -18.63 2.79 32.97
CA GLU A 256 -17.84 4.02 33.00
C GLU A 256 -17.29 4.43 31.63
N TYR A 257 -17.28 3.54 30.63
CA TYR A 257 -16.76 3.85 29.29
C TYR A 257 -17.72 3.37 28.19
N ASP A 258 -18.07 4.28 27.28
CA ASP A 258 -18.86 3.97 26.09
C ASP A 258 -17.95 3.38 24.99
N LEU A 259 -17.93 2.05 24.87
CA LEU A 259 -17.17 1.33 23.84
C LEU A 259 -17.59 1.67 22.40
N LYS A 260 -18.72 2.37 22.20
CA LYS A 260 -19.17 2.84 20.90
C LYS A 260 -18.89 4.31 20.65
N LYS A 261 -18.18 4.97 21.56
CA LYS A 261 -17.88 6.41 21.44
C LYS A 261 -17.13 6.74 20.16
N TYR A 262 -16.17 5.90 19.79
CA TYR A 262 -15.33 6.08 18.59
C TYR A 262 -15.47 4.94 17.56
N GLU A 263 -16.01 3.79 17.97
CA GLU A 263 -16.17 2.57 17.13
C GLU A 263 -14.91 2.18 16.35
N LEU A 264 -13.73 2.36 16.94
CA LEU A 264 -12.47 2.10 16.27
C LEU A 264 -12.32 0.61 15.89
N PRO A 265 -11.77 0.29 14.71
CA PRO A 265 -11.75 -1.07 14.17
C PRO A 265 -10.63 -1.93 14.80
N TRP A 266 -10.60 -2.05 16.14
CA TRP A 266 -9.56 -2.74 16.90
C TRP A 266 -9.29 -4.18 16.42
N TYR A 267 -10.35 -4.88 16.00
CA TYR A 267 -10.26 -6.21 15.39
C TYR A 267 -9.26 -6.25 14.23
N HIS A 268 -9.25 -5.23 13.38
CA HIS A 268 -8.40 -5.17 12.21
C HIS A 268 -7.04 -4.53 12.48
N ILE A 269 -6.99 -3.63 13.46
CA ILE A 269 -5.79 -2.90 13.86
C ILE A 269 -4.81 -3.87 14.52
N CYS A 270 -5.07 -4.39 15.72
CA CYS A 270 -4.10 -5.23 16.44
C CYS A 270 -4.43 -6.74 16.36
N ILE A 271 -5.34 -7.14 15.46
CA ILE A 271 -5.89 -8.51 15.43
C ILE A 271 -6.50 -8.87 16.80
N PHE A 272 -7.16 -7.88 17.39
CA PHE A 272 -7.95 -8.12 18.56
C PHE A 272 -9.07 -9.12 18.21
N PHE A 273 -9.42 -10.01 19.15
CA PHE A 273 -10.55 -10.96 19.03
C PHE A 273 -10.28 -12.25 18.21
N ARG A 274 -9.03 -12.72 18.17
CA ARG A 274 -8.69 -14.10 17.77
C ARG A 274 -8.68 -15.07 18.98
N ASP A 275 -8.14 -16.27 18.77
CA ASP A 275 -8.02 -17.33 19.78
C ASP A 275 -7.18 -16.89 21.00
N GLU A 276 -6.21 -16.00 20.80
CA GLU A 276 -5.40 -15.40 21.85
C GLU A 276 -5.99 -14.09 22.40
N ARG A 277 -5.77 -13.85 23.70
CA ARG A 277 -6.26 -12.70 24.46
C ARG A 277 -5.19 -12.15 25.38
N ILE A 278 -5.39 -10.93 25.89
CA ILE A 278 -4.41 -10.25 26.72
C ILE A 278 -4.49 -10.74 28.17
N GLN A 279 -3.41 -11.39 28.63
CA GLN A 279 -3.37 -12.10 29.91
C GLN A 279 -3.62 -11.20 31.12
N ASN A 280 -2.93 -10.07 31.19
CA ASN A 280 -3.03 -9.17 32.33
C ASN A 280 -4.40 -8.50 32.45
N LEU A 281 -5.19 -8.50 31.39
CA LEU A 281 -6.53 -7.92 31.36
C LEU A 281 -7.64 -8.92 31.72
N ASN A 282 -7.31 -10.21 31.81
CA ASN A 282 -8.29 -11.24 32.15
C ASN A 282 -8.49 -11.38 33.67
N TYR A 283 -9.74 -11.28 34.11
CA TYR A 283 -10.16 -11.27 35.52
C TYR A 283 -9.96 -12.60 36.26
N ASN A 284 -9.85 -13.71 35.54
CA ASN A 284 -9.60 -15.02 36.13
C ASN A 284 -8.10 -15.24 36.34
N LEU A 285 -7.27 -14.66 35.46
CA LEU A 285 -5.82 -14.78 35.51
C LEU A 285 -5.16 -13.68 36.35
N ASN A 286 -5.73 -12.49 36.34
CA ASN A 286 -5.35 -11.33 37.14
C ASN A 286 -6.60 -10.80 37.87
N LYS A 287 -6.79 -11.18 39.13
CA LYS A 287 -7.99 -10.80 39.89
C LYS A 287 -7.98 -9.31 40.30
N GLU A 288 -6.80 -8.73 40.47
CA GLU A 288 -6.61 -7.37 40.99
C GLU A 288 -7.15 -6.30 40.03
N ILE A 289 -7.12 -6.59 38.73
CA ILE A 289 -7.58 -5.65 37.70
C ILE A 289 -9.08 -5.28 37.81
N LYS A 290 -9.91 -6.11 38.46
CA LYS A 290 -11.34 -5.78 38.65
C LYS A 290 -11.59 -4.49 39.44
N SER A 291 -10.60 -4.07 40.23
CA SER A 291 -10.68 -2.91 41.11
C SER A 291 -9.67 -1.81 40.75
N LEU A 292 -8.88 -2.00 39.68
CA LEU A 292 -7.90 -1.02 39.24
C LEU A 292 -8.53 -0.04 38.25
N ASP A 293 -8.09 1.21 38.32
CA ASP A 293 -8.20 2.12 37.18
C ASP A 293 -7.36 1.53 36.03
N LEU A 294 -8.02 1.15 34.92
CA LEU A 294 -7.34 0.52 33.79
C LEU A 294 -6.25 1.42 33.20
N MET A 295 -6.39 2.74 33.29
CA MET A 295 -5.36 3.67 32.82
C MET A 295 -4.06 3.58 33.62
N SER A 296 -4.09 3.07 34.86
CA SER A 296 -2.89 2.85 35.67
C SER A 296 -2.00 1.72 35.16
N LEU A 297 -2.49 0.90 34.21
CA LEU A 297 -1.73 -0.18 33.59
C LEU A 297 -0.75 0.33 32.52
N TYR A 298 -0.94 1.56 32.05
CA TYR A 298 -0.05 2.18 31.10
C TYR A 298 1.20 2.75 31.77
N GLN A 299 2.32 2.68 31.05
CA GLN A 299 3.51 3.46 31.34
C GLN A 299 3.52 4.71 30.45
N LYS A 300 3.77 5.87 31.06
CA LYS A 300 4.04 7.09 30.28
C LYS A 300 5.38 6.97 29.58
N VAL A 301 5.42 7.35 28.31
CA VAL A 301 6.61 7.24 27.47
C VAL A 301 6.82 8.52 26.65
N GLU A 302 8.08 8.77 26.33
CA GLU A 302 8.51 9.92 25.53
C GLU A 302 9.59 9.50 24.54
N PHE A 303 9.38 9.84 23.27
CA PHE A 303 10.33 9.69 22.17
C PHE A 303 10.50 11.07 21.54
N GLY A 304 11.33 11.92 22.16
CA GLY A 304 11.45 13.33 21.79
C GLY A 304 10.12 14.09 21.93
N LYS A 305 9.58 14.66 20.85
CA LYS A 305 8.30 15.38 20.83
C LYS A 305 7.06 14.49 20.89
N MET A 306 7.23 13.17 20.72
CA MET A 306 6.13 12.20 20.85
C MET A 306 6.03 11.73 22.30
N LYS A 307 4.84 11.86 22.87
CA LYS A 307 4.49 11.60 24.27
C LYS A 307 3.15 10.87 24.32
N GLY A 308 3.02 9.99 25.30
CA GLY A 308 1.78 9.27 25.51
C GLY A 308 2.00 8.04 26.37
N TYR A 309 1.47 6.92 25.92
CA TYR A 309 1.34 5.71 26.72
C TYR A 309 1.89 4.48 26.01
N SER A 310 2.41 3.54 26.80
CA SER A 310 2.73 2.20 26.36
C SER A 310 2.13 1.17 27.30
N PHE A 311 1.61 0.09 26.74
CA PHE A 311 1.07 -1.05 27.49
C PHE A 311 1.67 -2.34 26.93
N GLN A 312 1.97 -3.28 27.83
CA GLN A 312 2.58 -4.55 27.50
C GLN A 312 1.98 -5.67 28.35
N SER A 313 1.79 -6.84 27.75
CA SER A 313 1.32 -8.04 28.45
C SER A 313 1.66 -9.29 27.66
N SER A 314 1.80 -10.41 28.36
CA SER A 314 1.70 -11.73 27.74
C SER A 314 0.30 -11.96 27.15
N LEU A 315 0.23 -12.90 26.21
CA LEU A 315 -1.00 -13.45 25.67
C LEU A 315 -1.35 -14.79 26.31
N PHE A 316 -2.63 -15.12 26.35
CA PHE A 316 -3.14 -16.43 26.75
C PHE A 316 -4.20 -16.91 25.77
N ASN A 317 -4.47 -18.21 25.75
CA ASN A 317 -5.68 -18.77 25.15
C ASN A 317 -6.34 -19.77 26.10
N SER A 318 -7.53 -20.25 25.72
CA SER A 318 -8.26 -21.26 26.48
C SER A 318 -8.59 -22.43 25.57
N THR A 319 -8.17 -23.63 25.94
CA THR A 319 -8.52 -24.89 25.26
C THR A 319 -9.10 -25.84 26.28
N ASP A 320 -10.30 -26.36 26.03
CA ASP A 320 -11.02 -27.28 26.94
C ASP A 320 -11.14 -26.77 28.38
N GLY A 321 -11.35 -25.45 28.54
CA GLY A 321 -11.47 -24.79 29.84
C GLY A 321 -10.15 -24.59 30.59
N LYS A 322 -9.00 -24.98 30.02
CA LYS A 322 -7.67 -24.71 30.57
C LYS A 322 -7.05 -23.48 29.92
N TYR A 323 -6.53 -22.57 30.74
CA TYR A 323 -5.80 -21.40 30.27
C TYR A 323 -4.34 -21.76 29.97
N ASN A 324 -3.92 -21.62 28.71
CA ASN A 324 -2.51 -21.68 28.33
C ASN A 324 -1.96 -20.25 28.35
N LYS A 325 -1.05 -19.98 29.27
CA LYS A 325 -0.45 -18.67 29.50
C LYS A 325 0.81 -18.48 28.67
N ASP A 326 1.21 -17.23 28.50
CA ASP A 326 2.48 -16.83 27.91
C ASP A 326 2.71 -17.42 26.50
N VAL A 327 1.64 -17.55 25.71
CA VAL A 327 1.67 -18.12 24.35
C VAL A 327 2.18 -17.14 23.30
N GLY A 328 2.43 -15.89 23.70
CA GLY A 328 2.91 -14.80 22.87
C GLY A 328 3.01 -13.52 23.70
N GLN A 329 3.46 -12.45 23.05
CA GLN A 329 3.66 -11.14 23.68
C GLN A 329 2.87 -10.07 22.93
N PHE A 330 2.34 -9.11 23.67
CA PHE A 330 1.63 -7.96 23.11
C PHE A 330 2.16 -6.66 23.67
N LYS A 331 2.32 -5.68 22.78
CA LYS A 331 2.69 -4.32 23.10
C LYS A 331 1.97 -3.33 22.20
N ILE A 332 1.61 -2.20 22.78
CA ILE A 332 1.06 -1.04 22.07
C ILE A 332 1.71 0.25 22.58
N PHE A 333 1.94 1.19 21.66
CA PHE A 333 2.27 2.58 21.91
C PHE A 333 1.16 3.46 21.34
N ILE A 334 0.72 4.45 22.10
CA ILE A 334 -0.25 5.48 21.68
C ILE A 334 0.36 6.83 22.02
N LEU A 335 0.64 7.63 20.99
CA LEU A 335 1.49 8.82 21.08
C LEU A 335 0.85 9.99 20.32
N ASN A 336 1.08 11.23 20.75
CA ASN A 336 0.85 12.35 19.85
C ASN A 336 1.82 12.30 18.67
N HIS A 337 1.38 12.80 17.52
CA HIS A 337 2.27 12.99 16.38
C HIS A 337 3.28 14.13 16.67
N PRO A 338 4.55 14.03 16.20
CA PRO A 338 5.61 14.96 16.58
C PRO A 338 5.45 16.38 16.02
N THR A 339 4.75 16.53 14.89
CA THR A 339 4.62 17.81 14.16
C THR A 339 3.16 18.21 13.88
N ASN A 340 2.32 17.26 13.46
CA ASN A 340 0.89 17.47 13.22
C ASN A 340 0.01 17.28 14.50
N PRO A 341 -0.57 18.34 15.09
CA PRO A 341 -1.37 18.21 16.31
C PRO A 341 -2.74 17.55 16.10
N ASP A 342 -3.22 17.40 14.84
CA ASP A 342 -4.48 16.71 14.54
C ASP A 342 -4.32 15.18 14.50
N ILE A 343 -3.10 14.67 14.51
CA ILE A 343 -2.82 13.24 14.38
C ILE A 343 -2.37 12.62 15.71
N ILE A 344 -2.89 11.42 15.98
CA ILE A 344 -2.43 10.53 17.02
C ILE A 344 -1.81 9.31 16.34
N LEU A 345 -0.60 8.95 16.72
CA LEU A 345 0.09 7.76 16.22
C LEU A 345 -0.14 6.59 17.17
N MET A 346 -0.43 5.43 16.61
CA MET A 346 -0.53 4.19 17.35
C MET A 346 0.30 3.12 16.66
N MET A 347 1.10 2.39 17.44
CA MET A 347 1.84 1.22 16.98
C MET A 347 1.54 0.03 17.88
N CYS A 348 1.19 -1.12 17.33
CA CYS A 348 1.06 -2.38 18.07
C CYS A 348 1.66 -3.55 17.29
N ASN A 349 1.99 -4.64 17.97
CA ASN A 349 2.11 -5.92 17.30
C ASN A 349 0.75 -6.63 17.22
N GLU A 350 0.55 -7.44 16.17
CA GLU A 350 -0.64 -8.29 16.08
C GLU A 350 -0.67 -9.29 17.23
N ILE A 351 -1.87 -9.52 17.78
CA ILE A 351 -2.11 -10.62 18.71
C ILE A 351 -1.94 -11.94 17.95
N GLY A 352 -1.05 -12.79 18.45
CA GLY A 352 -0.83 -14.12 17.92
C GLY A 352 0.24 -14.86 18.70
N ARG A 353 0.33 -16.17 18.44
CA ARG A 353 1.39 -16.99 19.01
C ARG A 353 2.73 -16.59 18.42
N SER A 354 3.72 -16.40 19.26
CA SER A 354 5.07 -16.03 18.84
C SER A 354 6.11 -16.50 19.84
N THR A 355 7.30 -16.83 19.36
CA THR A 355 8.47 -17.09 20.20
C THR A 355 9.26 -15.83 20.56
N ALA A 356 8.89 -14.68 19.99
CA ALA A 356 9.50 -13.39 20.29
C ALA A 356 9.32 -13.03 21.78
N THR A 357 10.40 -12.56 22.40
CA THR A 357 10.33 -12.08 23.78
C THR A 357 9.68 -10.69 23.85
N ALA A 358 9.22 -10.31 25.04
CA ALA A 358 8.67 -8.97 25.24
C ALA A 358 9.71 -7.87 24.94
N GLN A 359 11.00 -8.16 25.20
CA GLN A 359 12.10 -7.26 24.90
C GLN A 359 12.32 -7.11 23.39
N ASP A 360 12.19 -8.19 22.61
CA ASP A 360 12.34 -8.12 21.16
C ASP A 360 11.25 -7.25 20.53
N VAL A 361 10.00 -7.47 20.95
CA VAL A 361 8.83 -6.69 20.50
C VAL A 361 9.02 -5.21 20.85
N ASP A 362 9.38 -4.90 22.10
CA ASP A 362 9.64 -3.53 22.54
C ASP A 362 10.77 -2.86 21.76
N THR A 363 11.90 -3.56 21.62
CA THR A 363 13.09 -3.03 20.93
C THR A 363 12.77 -2.70 19.48
N TYR A 364 12.02 -3.56 18.78
CA TYR A 364 11.61 -3.33 17.41
C TYR A 364 10.74 -2.08 17.29
N MET A 365 9.68 -1.99 18.09
CA MET A 365 8.75 -0.86 18.06
C MET A 365 9.43 0.45 18.42
N GLN A 366 10.28 0.46 19.45
CA GLN A 366 11.06 1.65 19.80
C GLN A 366 12.03 2.05 18.68
N THR A 367 12.61 1.11 17.95
CA THR A 367 13.49 1.41 16.82
C THR A 367 12.72 2.13 15.72
N PHE A 368 11.51 1.66 15.41
CA PHE A 368 10.61 2.35 14.48
C PHE A 368 10.26 3.76 14.97
N LEU A 369 9.79 3.90 16.21
CA LEU A 369 9.38 5.19 16.77
C LEU A 369 10.54 6.20 16.83
N LYS A 370 11.75 5.75 17.19
CA LYS A 370 12.96 6.60 17.18
C LYS A 370 13.42 6.97 15.77
N SER A 371 12.98 6.24 14.73
CA SER A 371 13.29 6.58 13.34
C SER A 371 12.41 7.71 12.78
N ILE A 372 11.27 8.00 13.41
CA ILE A 372 10.39 9.11 13.03
C ILE A 372 11.10 10.44 13.30
N LYS A 373 11.21 11.27 12.26
CA LYS A 373 11.81 12.61 12.34
C LYS A 373 10.88 13.60 13.04
N GLN A 374 11.47 14.56 13.75
CA GLN A 374 10.77 15.45 14.68
C GLN A 374 11.21 16.90 14.57
#